data_AF-A0A967H271-F1
#
_entry.id   AF-A0A967H271-F1
#
_cell.length_a   1.000
_cell.length_b   1.000
_cell.length_c   1.000
_cell.angle_alpha   90.00
_cell.angle_beta   90.00
_cell.angle_gamma   90.00
#
_symmetry.space_group_name_H-M   'P 1'
#
loop_
_entity.id
_entity.type
_entity.pdbx_description
1 polymer ?
#
loop_
_entity_poly.entity_id
_entity_poly.type
_entity_poly.pdbx_seq_one_letter_code
_entity_poly.pdbx_strand_id
1 'polypeptide(L)'
;FDIAAGYFKASARQNHAQGQFNLGNCYFSGQGVVQNYEQAIAAWQRAAQQGHPHAVWRLATLYASGEGLPRDRKKAAGLCRKIAEKGHANGALLLGELLSSRGNSDEARRWWAVAAEHGSTQADILSELEMWRRLDPIAGRLAFVEVDHLYQGWNNCGATSIAMFARHFGTETNPYDVKRLCPRSPIGTGTDWADLLAVGEKVNQEWKLVTFSNDDHGFAEGTRFIRQHLDAGRPVVIDFTYIRERDGKRVRSGHTLLVVGYHTERNQFVLQNPNQPPPGIQLMSTGDLKSIWYSNSYSRLAKGQTTRPLIVMARK
;
A
#
# COMPACT_ATOMS: atom_id res chain seq x y z
N PHE A 1 8.15 10.01 20.49
CA PHE A 1 7.71 8.60 20.42
C PHE A 1 8.19 7.78 21.61
N ASP A 2 9.35 8.10 22.19
CA ASP A 2 9.94 7.33 23.30
C ASP A 2 9.06 7.29 24.56
N ILE A 3 8.42 8.41 24.90
CA ILE A 3 7.46 8.49 26.01
C ILE A 3 6.29 7.53 25.79
N ALA A 4 5.67 7.56 24.61
CA ALA A 4 4.56 6.67 24.27
C ALA A 4 4.99 5.19 24.31
N ALA A 5 6.15 4.87 23.74
CA ALA A 5 6.72 3.53 23.81
C ALA A 5 6.99 3.07 25.27
N GLY A 6 7.41 4.00 26.15
CA GLY A 6 7.53 3.76 27.58
C GLY A 6 6.22 3.34 28.23
N TYR A 7 5.13 4.08 27.96
CA TYR A 7 3.79 3.72 28.44
C TYR A 7 3.30 2.39 27.88
N PHE A 8 3.51 2.10 26.59
CA PHE A 8 3.14 0.81 26.01
C PHE A 8 3.92 -0.35 26.62
N LYS A 9 5.22 -0.16 26.93
CA LYS A 9 6.02 -1.15 27.68
C LYS A 9 5.45 -1.39 29.08
N ALA A 10 5.10 -0.33 29.82
CA ALA A 10 4.52 -0.45 31.15
C ALA A 10 3.16 -1.18 31.11
N SER A 11 2.30 -0.83 30.16
CA SER A 11 1.00 -1.48 29.94
C SER A 11 1.14 -2.96 29.52
N ALA A 12 2.07 -3.26 28.62
CA ALA A 12 2.34 -4.63 28.18
C ALA A 12 2.91 -5.53 29.29
N ARG A 13 3.70 -4.96 30.22
CA ARG A 13 4.22 -5.66 31.43
C ARG A 13 3.10 -6.04 32.38
N GLN A 14 2.04 -5.25 32.44
CA GLN A 14 0.80 -5.56 33.17
C GLN A 14 -0.14 -6.47 32.37
N ASN A 15 0.36 -7.12 31.31
CA ASN A 15 -0.34 -8.04 30.43
C ASN A 15 -1.54 -7.44 29.67
N HIS A 16 -1.67 -6.11 29.56
CA HIS A 16 -2.77 -5.52 28.80
C HIS A 16 -2.62 -5.73 27.29
N ALA A 17 -3.62 -6.33 26.66
CA ALA A 17 -3.61 -6.65 25.23
C ALA A 17 -3.41 -5.40 24.32
N GLN A 18 -4.04 -4.27 24.65
CA GLN A 18 -3.85 -3.01 23.91
C GLN A 18 -2.40 -2.50 24.01
N GLY A 19 -1.80 -2.59 25.20
CA GLY A 19 -0.40 -2.22 25.41
C GLY A 19 0.56 -3.11 24.62
N GLN A 20 0.29 -4.42 24.59
CA GLN A 20 1.05 -5.39 23.78
C GLN A 20 0.89 -5.10 22.28
N PHE A 21 -0.32 -4.80 21.81
CA PHE A 21 -0.56 -4.45 20.41
C PHE A 21 0.20 -3.18 19.99
N ASN A 22 0.12 -2.12 20.81
CA ASN A 22 0.80 -0.85 20.52
C ASN A 22 2.33 -0.99 20.61
N LEU A 23 2.84 -1.77 21.57
CA LEU A 23 4.26 -2.09 21.64
C LEU A 23 4.72 -2.89 20.40
N GLY A 24 3.87 -3.79 19.90
CA GLY A 24 4.10 -4.48 18.64
C GLY A 24 4.23 -3.51 17.46
N ASN A 25 3.37 -2.49 17.38
CA ASN A 25 3.46 -1.45 16.35
C ASN A 25 4.75 -0.61 16.47
N CYS A 26 5.18 -0.29 17.69
CA CYS A 26 6.48 0.36 17.94
C CYS A 26 7.65 -0.50 17.46
N TYR A 27 7.69 -1.78 17.82
CA TYR A 27 8.74 -2.69 17.36
C TYR A 27 8.72 -2.91 15.85
N PHE A 28 7.53 -2.95 15.24
CA PHE A 28 7.42 -3.12 13.79
C PHE A 28 7.90 -1.90 13.01
N SER A 29 7.67 -0.69 13.53
CA SER A 29 8.01 0.55 12.85
C SER A 29 9.37 1.13 13.25
N GLY A 30 9.91 0.72 14.40
CA GLY A 30 11.08 1.37 15.01
C GLY A 30 10.77 2.73 15.65
N GLN A 31 9.50 3.05 15.90
CA GLN A 31 9.11 4.32 16.53
C GLN A 31 9.21 4.23 18.06
N GLY A 32 10.16 4.98 18.63
CA GLY A 32 10.39 5.05 20.08
C GLY A 32 11.08 3.81 20.68
N VAL A 33 11.46 2.84 19.83
CA VAL A 33 12.21 1.63 20.17
C VAL A 33 13.07 1.23 18.97
N VAL A 34 14.12 0.45 19.19
CA VAL A 34 14.82 -0.22 18.09
C VAL A 34 13.84 -1.18 17.42
N GLN A 35 13.71 -1.08 16.09
CA GLN A 35 12.81 -1.96 15.34
C GLN A 35 13.23 -3.41 15.50
N ASN A 36 12.26 -4.30 15.67
CA ASN A 36 12.48 -5.73 15.76
C ASN A 36 11.18 -6.45 15.34
N TYR A 37 11.17 -7.07 14.16
CA TYR A 37 9.97 -7.75 13.64
C TYR A 37 9.55 -8.94 14.51
N GLU A 38 10.50 -9.71 15.04
CA GLU A 38 10.22 -10.86 15.90
C GLU A 38 9.52 -10.42 17.19
N GLN A 39 10.01 -9.36 17.83
CA GLN A 39 9.37 -8.80 19.02
C GLN A 39 8.00 -8.18 18.70
N ALA A 40 7.84 -7.58 17.51
CA ALA A 40 6.56 -7.08 17.05
C ALA A 40 5.53 -8.21 16.92
N ILE A 41 5.90 -9.27 16.20
CA ILE A 41 5.07 -10.46 16.00
C ILE A 41 4.74 -11.12 17.33
N ALA A 42 5.72 -11.30 18.22
CA ALA A 42 5.51 -11.89 19.53
C ALA A 42 4.57 -11.05 20.41
N ALA A 43 4.65 -9.72 20.33
CA ALA A 43 3.73 -8.84 21.04
C ALA A 43 2.30 -8.92 20.48
N TRP A 44 2.15 -8.95 19.15
CA TRP A 44 0.85 -9.15 18.51
C TRP A 44 0.25 -10.53 18.78
N GLN A 45 1.06 -11.59 18.82
CA GLN A 45 0.61 -12.94 19.20
C GLN A 45 0.03 -12.97 20.60
N ARG A 46 0.71 -12.35 21.58
CA ARG A 46 0.20 -12.25 22.96
C ARG A 46 -1.11 -11.45 23.04
N ALA A 47 -1.19 -10.32 22.34
CA ALA A 47 -2.43 -9.54 22.28
C ALA A 47 -3.58 -10.33 21.59
N ALA A 48 -3.28 -11.06 20.52
CA ALA A 48 -4.23 -11.89 19.79
C ALA A 48 -4.73 -13.09 20.61
N GLN A 49 -3.87 -13.69 21.43
CA GLN A 49 -4.26 -14.76 22.37
C GLN A 49 -5.29 -14.26 23.39
N GLN A 50 -5.22 -12.98 23.78
CA GLN A 50 -6.22 -12.32 24.63
C GLN A 50 -7.47 -11.85 23.86
N GLY A 51 -7.58 -12.16 22.57
CA GLY A 51 -8.72 -11.79 21.74
C GLY A 51 -8.69 -10.38 21.17
N HIS A 52 -7.55 -9.66 21.22
CA HIS A 52 -7.45 -8.31 20.67
C HIS A 52 -7.64 -8.30 19.14
N PRO A 53 -8.72 -7.72 18.60
CA PRO A 53 -9.12 -7.92 17.20
C PRO A 53 -8.12 -7.33 16.21
N HIS A 54 -7.56 -6.15 16.48
CA HIS A 54 -6.54 -5.56 15.61
C HIS A 54 -5.22 -6.35 15.60
N ALA A 55 -4.91 -7.08 16.68
CA ALA A 55 -3.71 -7.91 16.73
C ALA A 55 -3.91 -9.19 15.90
N VAL A 56 -5.09 -9.81 16.02
CA VAL A 56 -5.51 -10.93 15.16
C VAL A 56 -5.49 -10.52 13.69
N TRP A 57 -6.09 -9.38 13.36
CA TRP A 57 -6.07 -8.83 12.00
C TRP A 57 -4.65 -8.60 11.51
N ARG A 58 -3.77 -8.03 12.35
CA ARG A 58 -2.40 -7.77 11.94
C ARG A 58 -1.64 -9.04 11.61
N LEU A 59 -1.76 -10.08 12.44
CA LEU A 59 -1.20 -11.40 12.13
C LEU A 59 -1.77 -11.99 10.84
N ALA A 60 -3.08 -11.82 10.59
CA ALA A 60 -3.68 -12.26 9.33
C ALA A 60 -3.07 -11.54 8.12
N THR A 61 -2.81 -10.23 8.21
CA THR A 61 -2.13 -9.49 7.13
C THR A 61 -0.71 -10.03 6.87
N LEU A 62 0.05 -10.36 7.92
CA LEU A 62 1.40 -10.92 7.78
C LEU A 62 1.40 -12.32 7.16
N TYR A 63 0.47 -13.19 7.57
CA TYR A 63 0.33 -14.50 6.94
C TYR A 63 -0.13 -14.40 5.48
N ALA A 64 -0.97 -13.42 5.14
CA ALA A 64 -1.41 -13.19 3.77
C ALA A 64 -0.27 -12.69 2.87
N SER A 65 0.52 -11.73 3.35
CA SER A 65 1.63 -11.14 2.60
C SER A 65 2.93 -11.95 2.69
N GLY A 66 3.12 -12.77 3.72
CA GLY A 66 4.43 -13.38 4.01
C GLY A 66 5.45 -12.41 4.60
N GLU A 67 5.01 -11.29 5.19
CA GLU A 67 5.90 -10.30 5.80
C GLU A 67 6.30 -10.74 7.23
N GLY A 68 7.57 -11.08 7.43
CA GLY A 68 8.11 -11.52 8.72
C GLY A 68 7.58 -12.87 9.23
N LEU A 69 6.64 -13.49 8.53
CA LEU A 69 6.10 -14.82 8.77
C LEU A 69 6.02 -15.59 7.45
N PRO A 70 6.19 -16.93 7.46
CA PRO A 70 5.90 -17.74 6.29
C PRO A 70 4.48 -17.49 5.79
N ARG A 71 4.35 -17.27 4.47
CA ARG A 71 3.06 -17.04 3.84
C ARG A 71 2.13 -18.23 4.06
N ASP A 72 0.97 -17.96 4.63
CA ASP A 72 -0.12 -18.93 4.85
C ASP A 72 -1.48 -18.24 4.70
N ARG A 73 -1.94 -18.13 3.45
CA ARG A 73 -3.24 -17.53 3.12
C ARG A 73 -4.43 -18.28 3.74
N LYS A 74 -4.29 -19.58 4.06
CA LYS A 74 -5.37 -20.36 4.71
C LYS A 74 -5.51 -19.97 6.17
N LYS A 75 -4.39 -19.87 6.89
CA LYS A 75 -4.36 -19.36 8.27
C LYS A 75 -4.81 -17.90 8.34
N ALA A 76 -4.40 -17.05 7.40
CA ALA A 76 -4.88 -15.68 7.29
C ALA A 76 -6.41 -15.63 7.17
N ALA A 77 -7.01 -16.42 6.26
CA ALA A 77 -8.46 -16.49 6.09
C ALA A 77 -9.18 -16.96 7.38
N GLY A 78 -8.64 -17.96 8.08
CA GLY A 78 -9.19 -18.43 9.36
C GLY A 78 -9.17 -17.36 10.46
N LEU A 79 -8.06 -16.63 10.58
CA LEU A 79 -7.95 -15.50 11.52
C LEU A 79 -8.90 -14.36 11.17
N CYS A 80 -9.02 -14.01 9.89
CA CYS A 80 -9.95 -12.99 9.41
C CYS A 80 -11.40 -13.37 9.67
N ARG A 81 -11.78 -14.63 9.42
CA ARG A 81 -13.15 -15.12 9.67
C ARG A 81 -13.54 -14.94 11.14
N LYS A 82 -12.67 -15.35 12.07
CA LYS A 82 -12.90 -15.21 13.53
C LYS A 82 -13.22 -13.79 13.99
N ILE A 83 -12.62 -12.77 13.36
CA ILE A 83 -12.89 -11.36 13.70
C ILE A 83 -13.99 -10.73 12.84
N ALA A 84 -14.16 -11.18 11.60
CA ALA A 84 -15.20 -10.72 10.70
C ALA A 84 -16.60 -11.12 11.19
N GLU A 85 -16.75 -12.34 11.73
CA GLU A 85 -17.98 -12.81 12.39
C GLU A 85 -18.39 -11.96 13.61
N LYS A 86 -17.46 -11.14 14.13
CA LYS A 86 -17.69 -10.19 15.24
C LYS A 86 -17.75 -8.74 14.76
N GLY A 87 -17.94 -8.50 13.45
CA GLY A 87 -18.08 -7.16 12.87
C GLY A 87 -16.78 -6.41 12.60
N HIS A 88 -15.61 -7.06 12.62
CA HIS A 88 -14.35 -6.38 12.30
C HIS A 88 -14.21 -6.14 10.78
N ALA A 89 -14.54 -4.93 10.32
CA ALA A 89 -14.57 -4.53 8.91
C ALA A 89 -13.31 -4.93 8.11
N ASN A 90 -12.11 -4.60 8.59
CA ASN A 90 -10.87 -4.93 7.85
C ASN A 90 -10.56 -6.44 7.82
N GLY A 91 -11.15 -7.20 8.74
CA GLY A 91 -11.06 -8.66 8.74
C GLY A 91 -11.96 -9.24 7.66
N ALA A 92 -13.20 -8.75 7.59
CA ALA A 92 -14.14 -9.11 6.54
C ALA A 92 -13.61 -8.72 5.13
N LEU A 93 -13.01 -7.53 5.01
CA LEU A 93 -12.40 -7.04 3.76
C LEU A 93 -11.31 -7.98 3.23
N LEU A 94 -10.33 -8.31 4.08
CA LEU A 94 -9.23 -9.22 3.72
C LEU A 94 -9.72 -10.66 3.52
N LEU A 95 -10.72 -11.11 4.27
CA LEU A 95 -11.33 -12.43 4.04
C LEU A 95 -11.95 -12.51 2.65
N GLY A 96 -12.73 -11.50 2.26
CA GLY A 96 -13.33 -11.45 0.93
C GLY A 96 -12.27 -11.49 -0.17
N GLU A 97 -11.18 -10.74 0.00
CA GLU A 97 -10.08 -10.77 -0.97
C GLU A 97 -9.40 -12.14 -1.08
N LEU A 98 -9.09 -12.78 0.06
CA LEU A 98 -8.49 -14.12 0.10
C LEU A 98 -9.40 -15.21 -0.47
N LEU A 99 -10.71 -15.02 -0.41
CA LEU A 99 -11.70 -15.93 -0.99
C LEU A 99 -11.81 -15.72 -2.50
N SER A 100 -11.87 -14.46 -2.95
CA SER A 100 -11.93 -14.17 -4.38
C SER A 100 -10.67 -14.65 -5.11
N SER A 101 -9.48 -14.47 -4.52
CA SER A 101 -8.22 -14.97 -5.09
C SER A 101 -8.18 -16.50 -5.23
N ARG A 102 -9.16 -17.22 -4.65
CA ARG A 102 -9.34 -18.68 -4.77
C ARG A 102 -10.52 -19.06 -5.68
N GLY A 103 -11.12 -18.09 -6.35
CA GLY A 103 -12.29 -18.27 -7.20
C GLY A 103 -13.64 -18.12 -6.48
N ASN A 104 -13.67 -18.00 -5.15
CA ASN A 104 -14.91 -17.98 -4.34
C ASN A 104 -15.59 -16.60 -4.32
N SER A 105 -16.02 -16.13 -5.48
CA SER A 105 -16.62 -14.80 -5.73
C SER A 105 -17.83 -14.50 -4.84
N ASP A 106 -18.75 -15.46 -4.72
CA ASP A 106 -20.02 -15.26 -4.00
C ASP A 106 -19.83 -15.16 -2.49
N GLU A 107 -18.88 -15.92 -1.94
CA GLU A 107 -18.51 -15.80 -0.53
C GLU A 107 -17.73 -14.49 -0.31
N ALA A 108 -16.85 -14.11 -1.24
CA ALA A 108 -16.13 -12.86 -1.18
C ALA A 108 -17.06 -11.64 -1.11
N ARG A 109 -18.06 -11.55 -2.00
CA ARG A 109 -19.07 -10.49 -2.00
C ARG A 109 -19.86 -10.41 -0.70
N ARG A 110 -20.20 -11.55 -0.10
CA ARG A 110 -20.87 -11.59 1.21
C ARG A 110 -20.01 -10.98 2.31
N TRP A 111 -18.71 -11.29 2.34
CA TRP A 111 -17.81 -10.70 3.34
C TRP A 111 -17.52 -9.22 3.08
N TRP A 112 -17.47 -8.77 1.83
CA TRP A 112 -17.40 -7.34 1.55
C TRP A 112 -18.67 -6.60 1.94
N ALA A 113 -19.86 -7.18 1.77
CA ALA A 113 -21.10 -6.59 2.30
C ALA A 113 -21.02 -6.40 3.82
N VAL A 114 -20.54 -7.40 4.56
CA VAL A 114 -20.28 -7.26 6.01
C VAL A 114 -19.26 -6.14 6.29
N ALA A 115 -18.19 -6.03 5.49
CA ALA A 115 -17.23 -4.95 5.64
C ALA A 115 -17.84 -3.56 5.39
N ALA A 116 -18.74 -3.44 4.40
CA ALA A 116 -19.46 -2.21 4.07
C ALA A 116 -20.41 -1.79 5.19
N GLU A 117 -21.20 -2.73 5.73
CA GLU A 117 -22.08 -2.52 6.89
C GLU A 117 -21.32 -1.97 8.12
N HIS A 118 -20.04 -2.35 8.24
CA HIS A 118 -19.16 -1.90 9.31
C HIS A 118 -18.21 -0.75 8.90
N GLY A 119 -18.57 0.00 7.85
CA GLY A 119 -17.95 1.28 7.48
C GLY A 119 -16.69 1.20 6.61
N SER A 120 -16.43 0.06 5.96
CA SER A 120 -15.32 -0.04 5.00
C SER A 120 -15.63 0.71 3.70
N THR A 121 -14.83 1.72 3.38
CA THR A 121 -14.94 2.47 2.11
C THR A 121 -14.37 1.73 0.90
N GLN A 122 -13.73 0.58 1.11
CA GLN A 122 -13.16 -0.25 0.03
C GLN A 122 -14.10 -1.36 -0.43
N ALA A 123 -15.10 -1.73 0.37
CA ALA A 123 -15.94 -2.90 0.11
C ALA A 123 -16.73 -2.80 -1.21
N ASP A 124 -17.31 -1.64 -1.48
CA ASP A 124 -18.06 -1.39 -2.72
C ASP A 124 -17.13 -1.41 -3.94
N ILE A 125 -15.95 -0.80 -3.80
CA ILE A 125 -14.91 -0.80 -4.83
C ILE A 125 -14.51 -2.24 -5.19
N LEU A 126 -14.28 -3.10 -4.20
CA LEU A 126 -13.90 -4.50 -4.44
C LEU A 126 -15.04 -5.30 -5.07
N SER A 127 -16.27 -5.04 -4.66
CA SER A 127 -17.46 -5.67 -5.24
C SER A 127 -17.65 -5.27 -6.71
N GLU A 128 -17.42 -3.99 -7.05
CA GLU A 128 -17.41 -3.50 -8.43
C GLU A 128 -16.24 -4.12 -9.23
N LEU A 129 -15.04 -4.10 -8.65
CA LEU A 129 -13.82 -4.60 -9.26
C LEU A 129 -13.87 -6.10 -9.55
N GLU A 130 -14.52 -6.88 -8.70
CA GLU A 130 -14.67 -8.33 -8.84
C GLU A 130 -15.21 -8.75 -10.19
N MET A 131 -16.15 -7.99 -10.76
CA MET A 131 -16.76 -8.32 -12.05
C MET A 131 -15.78 -8.17 -13.21
N TRP A 132 -14.96 -7.12 -13.21
CA TRP A 132 -14.08 -6.84 -14.34
C TRP A 132 -12.66 -7.38 -14.19
N ARG A 133 -12.17 -7.63 -12.97
CA ARG A 133 -10.88 -8.30 -12.76
C ARG A 133 -10.85 -9.76 -13.24
N ARG A 134 -12.03 -10.34 -13.51
CA ARG A 134 -12.21 -11.68 -14.09
C ARG A 134 -12.32 -11.70 -15.60
N LEU A 135 -12.43 -10.53 -16.23
CA LEU A 135 -12.39 -10.43 -17.68
C LEU A 135 -10.94 -10.66 -18.13
N ASP A 136 -10.78 -11.34 -19.25
CA ASP A 136 -9.48 -11.44 -19.88
C ASP A 136 -8.94 -10.02 -20.17
N PRO A 137 -7.67 -9.72 -19.86
CA PRO A 137 -7.06 -8.45 -20.22
C PRO A 137 -7.17 -8.21 -21.73
N ILE A 138 -7.63 -7.03 -22.11
CA ILE A 138 -7.71 -6.60 -23.52
C ILE A 138 -6.83 -5.38 -23.64
N ALA A 139 -5.68 -5.53 -24.29
CA ALA A 139 -4.69 -4.46 -24.43
C ALA A 139 -5.35 -3.18 -25.01
N GLY A 140 -5.01 -2.04 -24.41
CA GLY A 140 -5.64 -0.75 -24.69
C GLY A 140 -7.06 -0.52 -24.16
N ARG A 141 -7.73 -1.53 -23.59
CA ARG A 141 -9.12 -1.44 -23.08
C ARG A 141 -9.23 -1.74 -21.59
N LEU A 142 -8.61 -2.81 -21.13
CA LEU A 142 -8.76 -3.32 -19.78
C LEU A 142 -7.52 -4.11 -19.36
N ALA A 143 -6.93 -3.77 -18.22
CA ALA A 143 -5.91 -4.60 -17.58
C ALA A 143 -6.02 -4.49 -16.05
N PHE A 144 -5.68 -5.58 -15.37
CA PHE A 144 -5.49 -5.62 -13.93
C PHE A 144 -4.29 -6.54 -13.62
N VAL A 145 -3.35 -6.03 -12.84
CA VAL A 145 -2.14 -6.71 -12.42
C VAL A 145 -2.24 -6.97 -10.94
N GLU A 146 -2.31 -8.24 -10.55
CA GLU A 146 -2.38 -8.62 -9.15
C GLU A 146 -1.03 -8.34 -8.47
N VAL A 147 -1.07 -7.51 -7.42
CA VAL A 147 0.09 -7.17 -6.60
C VAL A 147 -0.26 -7.39 -5.13
N ASP A 148 0.59 -8.10 -4.42
CA ASP A 148 0.44 -8.32 -2.98
C ASP A 148 0.47 -7.00 -2.22
N HIS A 149 -0.60 -6.70 -1.50
CA HIS A 149 -0.66 -5.52 -0.66
C HIS A 149 0.21 -5.68 0.60
N LEU A 150 1.04 -4.68 0.88
CA LEU A 150 1.71 -4.54 2.16
C LEU A 150 1.06 -3.37 2.91
N TYR A 151 0.55 -3.67 4.11
CA TYR A 151 -0.01 -2.65 4.99
C TYR A 151 1.06 -2.16 5.96
N GLN A 152 1.25 -0.85 6.06
CA GLN A 152 2.45 -0.30 6.74
C GLN A 152 2.20 0.85 7.72
N GLY A 153 0.98 1.33 7.90
CA GLY A 153 0.72 2.48 8.79
C GLY A 153 1.34 3.81 8.30
N TRP A 154 1.58 4.75 9.21
CA TRP A 154 1.79 6.17 8.91
C TRP A 154 3.10 6.51 8.17
N ASN A 155 3.01 7.41 7.18
CA ASN A 155 4.11 8.12 6.49
C ASN A 155 5.20 7.26 5.84
N ASN A 156 4.84 6.18 5.14
CA ASN A 156 5.83 5.38 4.42
C ASN A 156 5.37 4.93 3.02
N CYS A 157 4.37 5.63 2.43
CA CYS A 157 3.75 5.27 1.14
C CYS A 157 4.78 4.96 0.04
N GLY A 158 5.75 5.85 -0.19
CA GLY A 158 6.82 5.63 -1.17
C GLY A 158 7.60 4.33 -0.97
N ALA A 159 8.10 4.07 0.24
CA ALA A 159 8.89 2.87 0.50
C ALA A 159 8.06 1.59 0.37
N THR A 160 6.78 1.60 0.76
CA THR A 160 5.93 0.43 0.50
C THR A 160 5.56 0.26 -0.95
N SER A 161 5.25 1.32 -1.68
CA SER A 161 4.99 1.20 -3.10
C SER A 161 6.19 0.58 -3.81
N ILE A 162 7.42 0.97 -3.44
CA ILE A 162 8.63 0.31 -3.94
C ILE A 162 8.78 -1.12 -3.42
N ALA A 163 8.47 -1.41 -2.16
CA ALA A 163 8.53 -2.79 -1.65
C ALA A 163 7.54 -3.72 -2.36
N MET A 164 6.28 -3.31 -2.53
CA MET A 164 5.26 -4.05 -3.29
C MET A 164 5.70 -4.24 -4.74
N PHE A 165 6.24 -3.18 -5.37
CA PHE A 165 6.76 -3.23 -6.72
C PHE A 165 7.96 -4.19 -6.87
N ALA A 166 8.93 -4.13 -5.95
CA ALA A 166 10.09 -5.03 -5.92
C ALA A 166 9.68 -6.50 -5.73
N ARG A 167 8.73 -6.75 -4.84
CA ARG A 167 8.18 -8.09 -4.59
C ARG A 167 7.44 -8.65 -5.79
N HIS A 168 6.73 -7.82 -6.56
CA HIS A 168 6.11 -8.22 -7.83
C HIS A 168 7.15 -8.78 -8.81
N PHE A 169 8.38 -8.25 -8.78
CA PHE A 169 9.51 -8.72 -9.60
C PHE A 169 10.43 -9.71 -8.88
N GLY A 170 9.99 -10.31 -7.78
CA GLY A 170 10.67 -11.42 -7.12
C GLY A 170 11.71 -11.03 -6.06
N THR A 171 11.87 -9.74 -5.73
CA THR A 171 12.76 -9.32 -4.64
C THR A 171 12.08 -9.47 -3.29
N GLU A 172 12.69 -10.22 -2.37
CA GLU A 172 12.26 -10.29 -0.97
C GLU A 172 12.66 -9.02 -0.22
N THR A 173 11.70 -8.13 0.00
CA THR A 173 11.90 -6.90 0.78
C THR A 173 10.60 -6.48 1.48
N ASN A 174 10.69 -5.57 2.44
CA ASN A 174 9.54 -5.02 3.14
C ASN A 174 9.63 -3.49 3.26
N PRO A 175 8.54 -2.82 3.64
CA PRO A 175 8.44 -1.36 3.65
C PRO A 175 9.50 -0.64 4.49
N TYR A 176 9.82 -1.19 5.66
CA TYR A 176 10.69 -0.51 6.61
C TYR A 176 12.17 -0.83 6.34
N ASP A 177 12.48 -1.97 5.73
CA ASP A 177 13.81 -2.26 5.20
C ASP A 177 14.14 -1.32 4.03
N VAL A 178 13.22 -1.16 3.08
CA VAL A 178 13.33 -0.14 2.01
C VAL A 178 13.50 1.26 2.62
N LYS A 179 12.71 1.59 3.64
CA LYS A 179 12.77 2.90 4.31
C LYS A 179 14.13 3.17 4.96
N ARG A 180 14.77 2.17 5.56
CA ARG A 180 16.11 2.29 6.18
C ARG A 180 17.21 2.52 5.15
N LEU A 181 17.03 2.05 3.92
CA LEU A 181 17.98 2.26 2.84
C LEU A 181 17.91 3.68 2.25
N CYS A 182 16.91 4.49 2.64
CA CYS A 182 16.69 5.88 2.21
C CYS A 182 17.47 6.87 3.10
N PRO A 183 18.67 7.34 2.69
CA PRO A 183 19.56 8.11 3.56
C PRO A 183 19.01 9.51 3.93
N ARG A 184 18.14 10.09 3.10
CA ARG A 184 17.60 11.45 3.29
C ARG A 184 16.17 11.45 3.85
N SER A 185 15.61 10.28 4.11
CA SER A 185 14.20 10.10 4.48
C SER A 185 14.05 9.17 5.67
N PRO A 186 14.38 9.60 6.91
CA PRO A 186 14.33 8.76 8.09
C PRO A 186 12.92 8.23 8.41
N ILE A 187 12.84 7.25 9.30
CA ILE A 187 11.57 6.66 9.75
C ILE A 187 10.65 7.76 10.30
N GLY A 188 9.41 7.78 9.81
CA GLY A 188 8.39 8.78 10.19
C GLY A 188 8.28 9.99 9.26
N THR A 189 9.19 10.15 8.28
CA THR A 189 9.10 11.20 7.24
C THR A 189 8.61 10.63 5.91
N GLY A 190 8.12 11.50 5.01
CA GLY A 190 7.94 11.13 3.61
C GLY A 190 9.27 10.69 2.96
N THR A 191 9.19 9.96 1.83
CA THR A 191 10.37 9.50 1.09
C THR A 191 10.49 10.24 -0.23
N ASP A 192 11.68 10.79 -0.51
CA ASP A 192 11.99 11.46 -1.78
C ASP A 192 12.40 10.47 -2.88
N TRP A 193 12.16 10.82 -4.13
CA TRP A 193 12.41 9.96 -5.29
C TRP A 193 13.85 9.59 -5.52
N ALA A 194 14.79 10.49 -5.25
CA ALA A 194 16.19 10.11 -5.38
C ALA A 194 16.61 9.09 -4.30
N ASP A 195 15.88 8.99 -3.17
CA ASP A 195 16.09 7.89 -2.23
C ASP A 195 15.51 6.60 -2.80
N LEU A 196 14.28 6.63 -3.32
CA LEU A 196 13.64 5.44 -3.90
C LEU A 196 14.43 4.85 -5.08
N LEU A 197 15.02 5.68 -5.94
CA LEU A 197 15.93 5.26 -7.01
C LEU A 197 17.19 4.60 -6.45
N ALA A 198 17.86 5.25 -5.50
CA ALA A 198 19.07 4.71 -4.86
C ALA A 198 18.79 3.40 -4.10
N VAL A 199 17.58 3.22 -3.55
CA VAL A 199 17.19 1.96 -2.92
C VAL A 199 16.96 0.86 -3.95
N GLY A 200 16.42 1.18 -5.13
CA GLY A 200 16.27 0.21 -6.23
C GLY A 200 17.54 -0.55 -6.55
N GLU A 201 18.63 0.18 -6.75
CA GLU A 201 19.96 -0.39 -6.98
C GLU A 201 20.36 -1.36 -5.85
N LYS A 202 20.10 -0.98 -4.59
CA LYS A 202 20.45 -1.79 -3.41
C LYS A 202 19.59 -3.04 -3.23
N VAL A 203 18.36 -3.05 -3.74
CA VAL A 203 17.44 -4.20 -3.65
C VAL A 203 17.42 -5.04 -4.94
N ASN A 204 18.46 -4.89 -5.77
CA ASN A 204 18.63 -5.58 -7.06
C ASN A 204 17.42 -5.39 -8.00
N GLN A 205 16.85 -4.19 -7.97
CA GLN A 205 15.75 -3.80 -8.84
C GLN A 205 16.05 -2.40 -9.36
N GLU A 206 16.87 -2.33 -10.39
CA GLU A 206 17.20 -1.05 -11.00
C GLU A 206 15.93 -0.43 -11.58
N TRP A 207 15.69 0.81 -11.16
CA TRP A 207 14.50 1.53 -11.54
C TRP A 207 14.83 2.69 -12.48
N LYS A 208 14.05 2.84 -13.54
CA LYS A 208 14.14 4.02 -14.40
C LYS A 208 13.04 5.02 -14.06
N LEU A 209 13.46 6.28 -13.93
CA LEU A 209 12.58 7.43 -13.83
C LEU A 209 12.13 7.88 -15.23
N VAL A 210 10.82 7.92 -15.46
CA VAL A 210 10.21 8.52 -16.66
C VAL A 210 9.33 9.70 -16.28
N THR A 211 9.32 10.72 -17.13
CA THR A 211 8.78 12.04 -16.82
C THR A 211 8.04 12.65 -18.02
N PHE A 212 6.86 13.23 -17.80
CA PHE A 212 5.98 13.84 -18.83
C PHE A 212 5.64 15.32 -18.55
N SER A 213 5.20 16.10 -19.53
CA SER A 213 4.70 17.46 -19.27
C SER A 213 3.40 17.45 -18.44
N ASN A 214 3.15 18.53 -17.70
CA ASN A 214 1.95 18.71 -16.88
C ASN A 214 0.80 19.39 -17.66
N ASP A 215 0.62 18.98 -18.91
CA ASP A 215 -0.38 19.47 -19.85
C ASP A 215 -1.13 18.31 -20.52
N ASP A 216 -2.08 18.62 -21.41
CA ASP A 216 -2.88 17.63 -22.15
C ASP A 216 -2.01 16.61 -22.90
N HIS A 217 -0.93 17.09 -23.51
CA HIS A 217 -0.01 16.25 -24.26
C HIS A 217 0.69 15.24 -23.34
N GLY A 218 1.29 15.71 -22.26
CA GLY A 218 2.01 14.87 -21.32
C GLY A 218 1.08 13.92 -20.56
N PHE A 219 -0.15 14.33 -20.25
CA PHE A 219 -1.16 13.43 -19.68
C PHE A 219 -1.53 12.30 -20.66
N ALA A 220 -1.71 12.62 -21.95
CA ALA A 220 -2.01 11.62 -22.96
C ALA A 220 -0.84 10.64 -23.17
N GLU A 221 0.40 11.13 -23.21
CA GLU A 221 1.60 10.29 -23.31
C GLU A 221 1.78 9.41 -22.06
N GLY A 222 1.66 10.01 -20.87
CA GLY A 222 1.85 9.33 -19.60
C GLY A 222 0.82 8.25 -19.34
N THR A 223 -0.45 8.51 -19.62
CA THR A 223 -1.50 7.48 -19.48
C THR A 223 -1.38 6.38 -20.52
N ARG A 224 -0.95 6.69 -21.75
CA ARG A 224 -0.62 5.67 -22.77
C ARG A 224 0.53 4.77 -22.28
N PHE A 225 1.57 5.37 -21.72
CA PHE A 225 2.70 4.65 -21.15
C PHE A 225 2.26 3.74 -19.99
N ILE A 226 1.45 4.25 -19.05
CA ILE A 226 0.91 3.46 -17.93
C ILE A 226 0.15 2.23 -18.47
N ARG A 227 -0.76 2.44 -19.43
CA ARG A 227 -1.56 1.35 -20.02
C ARG A 227 -0.69 0.30 -20.70
N GLN A 228 0.31 0.69 -21.49
CA GLN A 228 1.24 -0.25 -22.13
C GLN A 228 1.99 -1.14 -21.12
N HIS A 229 2.32 -0.61 -19.94
CA HIS A 229 2.93 -1.40 -18.88
C HIS A 229 1.95 -2.38 -18.25
N LEU A 230 0.74 -1.92 -17.94
CA LEU A 230 -0.32 -2.76 -17.37
C LEU A 230 -0.75 -3.87 -18.33
N ASP A 231 -0.86 -3.58 -19.63
CA ASP A 231 -1.12 -4.56 -20.69
C ASP A 231 -0.03 -5.64 -20.75
N ALA A 232 1.20 -5.28 -20.38
CA ALA A 232 2.33 -6.20 -20.26
C ALA A 232 2.44 -6.88 -18.89
N GLY A 233 1.42 -6.80 -18.03
CA GLY A 233 1.42 -7.41 -16.70
C GLY A 233 2.36 -6.74 -15.69
N ARG A 234 2.72 -5.47 -15.92
CA ARG A 234 3.65 -4.71 -15.07
C ARG A 234 2.91 -3.58 -14.37
N PRO A 235 2.85 -3.57 -13.03
CA PRO A 235 2.28 -2.44 -12.31
C PRO A 235 3.17 -1.21 -12.51
N VAL A 236 2.67 -0.04 -12.13
CA VAL A 236 3.38 1.23 -12.34
C VAL A 236 3.33 2.05 -11.07
N VAL A 237 4.50 2.39 -10.50
CA VAL A 237 4.51 3.32 -9.35
C VAL A 237 4.38 4.74 -9.88
N ILE A 238 3.46 5.50 -9.31
CA ILE A 238 3.25 6.92 -9.59
C ILE A 238 3.34 7.75 -8.33
N ASP A 239 3.85 8.97 -8.46
CA ASP A 239 3.85 9.95 -7.37
C ASP A 239 2.89 11.10 -7.61
N PHE A 240 2.10 11.38 -6.58
CA PHE A 240 1.29 12.57 -6.49
C PHE A 240 1.89 13.51 -5.46
N THR A 241 2.82 14.36 -5.90
CA THR A 241 3.32 15.45 -5.06
C THR A 241 2.39 16.66 -5.17
N TYR A 242 2.06 17.28 -4.04
CA TYR A 242 1.27 18.51 -3.96
C TYR A 242 1.87 19.47 -2.93
N ILE A 243 1.63 20.77 -3.12
CA ILE A 243 1.94 21.78 -2.11
C ILE A 243 0.66 22.08 -1.33
N ARG A 244 0.71 21.97 -0.01
CA ARG A 244 -0.38 22.38 0.88
C ARG A 244 0.11 23.44 1.86
N GLU A 245 -0.81 24.25 2.37
CA GLU A 245 -0.51 25.05 3.55
C GLU A 245 -0.69 24.22 4.81
N ARG A 246 0.24 24.36 5.74
CA ARG A 246 0.18 23.79 7.08
C ARG A 246 0.81 24.78 8.05
N ASP A 247 0.06 25.18 9.07
CA ASP A 247 0.51 26.11 10.11
C ASP A 247 1.08 27.43 9.53
N GLY A 248 0.41 27.99 8.52
CA GLY A 248 0.82 29.22 7.83
C GLY A 248 2.06 29.09 6.94
N LYS A 249 2.56 27.87 6.71
CA LYS A 249 3.71 27.60 5.83
C LYS A 249 3.29 26.75 4.64
N ARG A 250 3.83 27.07 3.47
CA ARG A 250 3.74 26.19 2.29
C ARG A 250 4.62 24.97 2.51
N VAL A 251 3.99 23.83 2.72
CA VAL A 251 4.64 22.52 2.93
C VAL A 251 4.40 21.65 1.72
N ARG A 252 5.48 21.04 1.23
CA ARG A 252 5.42 20.05 0.16
C ARG A 252 5.07 18.69 0.74
N SER A 253 4.15 17.97 0.12
CA SER A 253 3.75 16.61 0.51
C SER A 253 3.70 15.72 -0.72
N GLY A 254 4.12 14.47 -0.57
CA GLY A 254 4.09 13.46 -1.64
C GLY A 254 3.16 12.31 -1.26
N HIS A 255 2.50 11.73 -2.24
CA HIS A 255 1.73 10.52 -2.08
C HIS A 255 2.02 9.56 -3.23
N THR A 256 2.83 8.55 -2.93
CA THR A 256 3.19 7.52 -3.88
C THR A 256 2.17 6.40 -3.85
N LEU A 257 1.70 6.00 -5.02
CA LEU A 257 0.71 4.96 -5.23
C LEU A 257 1.18 3.99 -6.32
N LEU A 258 0.62 2.79 -6.32
CA LEU A 258 0.86 1.82 -7.39
C LEU A 258 -0.38 1.78 -8.29
N VAL A 259 -0.23 2.06 -9.58
CA VAL A 259 -1.26 1.76 -10.58
C VAL A 259 -1.16 0.29 -10.90
N VAL A 260 -2.27 -0.41 -10.71
CA VAL A 260 -2.37 -1.86 -10.93
C VAL A 260 -3.41 -2.20 -11.97
N GLY A 261 -4.19 -1.25 -12.46
CA GLY A 261 -5.14 -1.52 -13.52
C GLY A 261 -5.77 -0.28 -14.14
N TYR A 262 -6.56 -0.50 -15.17
CA TYR A 262 -7.37 0.52 -15.82
C TYR A 262 -8.55 -0.10 -16.57
N HIS A 263 -9.59 0.70 -16.78
CA HIS A 263 -10.76 0.37 -17.60
C HIS A 263 -11.16 1.60 -18.41
N THR A 264 -10.97 1.56 -19.74
CA THR A 264 -11.18 2.74 -20.59
C THR A 264 -12.64 3.16 -20.68
N GLU A 265 -13.56 2.21 -20.85
CA GLU A 265 -15.00 2.52 -20.95
C GLU A 265 -15.58 3.11 -19.67
N ARG A 266 -15.05 2.72 -18.51
CA ARG A 266 -15.41 3.32 -17.21
C ARG A 266 -14.66 4.61 -16.90
N ASN A 267 -13.69 4.99 -17.73
CA ASN A 267 -12.76 6.08 -17.46
C ASN A 267 -12.10 5.97 -16.07
N GLN A 268 -11.60 4.78 -15.73
CA GLN A 268 -11.06 4.48 -14.40
C GLN A 268 -9.63 3.93 -14.48
N PHE A 269 -8.83 4.28 -13.50
CA PHE A 269 -7.59 3.63 -13.11
C PHE A 269 -7.77 2.95 -11.75
N VAL A 270 -7.09 1.83 -11.55
CA VAL A 270 -7.04 1.12 -10.26
C VAL A 270 -5.71 1.39 -9.62
N LEU A 271 -5.77 1.97 -8.43
CA LEU A 271 -4.62 2.27 -7.59
C LEU A 271 -4.60 1.34 -6.39
N GLN A 272 -3.43 0.97 -5.96
CA GLN A 272 -3.18 0.27 -4.72
C GLN A 272 -2.46 1.22 -3.75
N ASN A 273 -3.16 1.56 -2.67
CA ASN A 273 -2.76 2.52 -1.65
C ASN A 273 -2.18 1.81 -0.42
N PRO A 274 -0.88 1.97 -0.13
CA PRO A 274 -0.25 1.38 1.04
C PRO A 274 -0.82 1.80 2.40
N ASN A 275 -1.52 2.94 2.46
CA ASN A 275 -2.09 3.46 3.70
C ASN A 275 -3.48 2.90 4.00
N GLN A 276 -4.10 2.20 3.04
CA GLN A 276 -5.40 1.58 3.21
C GLN A 276 -5.25 0.12 3.68
N PRO A 277 -6.18 -0.40 4.51
CA PRO A 277 -6.22 -1.83 4.86
C PRO A 277 -6.17 -2.73 3.63
N PRO A 278 -5.50 -3.91 3.66
CA PRO A 278 -5.43 -4.81 2.51
C PRO A 278 -6.82 -5.17 1.98
N PRO A 279 -7.01 -5.20 0.64
CA PRO A 279 -5.99 -5.08 -0.42
C PRO A 279 -5.57 -3.65 -0.80
N GLY A 280 -6.12 -2.63 -0.14
CA GLY A 280 -5.75 -1.24 -0.33
C GLY A 280 -6.16 -0.66 -1.69
N ILE A 281 -7.22 -1.17 -2.31
CA ILE A 281 -7.63 -0.77 -3.65
C ILE A 281 -8.41 0.54 -3.62
N GLN A 282 -8.15 1.40 -4.61
CA GLN A 282 -8.84 2.65 -4.86
C GLN A 282 -9.12 2.78 -6.36
N LEU A 283 -10.30 3.28 -6.72
CA LEU A 283 -10.61 3.69 -8.09
C LEU A 283 -10.35 5.19 -8.23
N MET A 284 -9.71 5.57 -9.32
CA MET A 284 -9.48 6.97 -9.68
C MET A 284 -10.02 7.21 -11.07
N SER A 285 -10.88 8.21 -11.24
CA SER A 285 -11.36 8.56 -12.57
C SER A 285 -10.22 9.16 -13.41
N THR A 286 -10.29 9.03 -14.74
CA THR A 286 -9.36 9.68 -15.66
C THR A 286 -9.35 11.19 -15.44
N GLY A 287 -10.50 11.79 -15.12
CA GLY A 287 -10.64 13.22 -14.84
C GLY A 287 -9.91 13.64 -13.55
N ASP A 288 -10.06 12.88 -12.47
CA ASP A 288 -9.35 13.14 -11.21
C ASP A 288 -7.85 12.96 -11.38
N LEU A 289 -7.43 11.89 -12.08
CA LEU A 289 -6.01 11.67 -12.39
C LEU A 289 -5.44 12.85 -13.18
N LYS A 290 -6.18 13.36 -14.17
CA LYS A 290 -5.80 14.53 -14.98
C LYS A 290 -5.70 15.81 -14.15
N SER A 291 -6.65 16.04 -13.25
CA SER A 291 -6.62 17.18 -12.33
C SER A 291 -5.37 17.18 -11.45
N ILE A 292 -5.00 16.00 -10.92
CA ILE A 292 -3.79 15.87 -10.11
C ILE A 292 -2.53 16.04 -10.98
N TRP A 293 -2.54 15.52 -12.22
CA TRP A 293 -1.45 15.64 -13.19
C TRP A 293 -1.07 17.08 -13.50
N TYR A 294 -2.06 17.99 -13.54
CA TYR A 294 -1.85 19.41 -13.84
C TYR A 294 -1.44 20.24 -12.64
N SER A 295 -1.48 19.68 -11.44
CA SER A 295 -1.08 20.41 -10.25
C SER A 295 0.38 20.88 -10.38
N ASN A 296 0.64 22.17 -10.15
CA ASN A 296 1.96 22.81 -10.30
C ASN A 296 2.96 22.40 -9.19
N SER A 297 2.98 21.13 -8.81
CA SER A 297 3.60 20.65 -7.58
C SER A 297 4.58 19.49 -7.80
N TYR A 298 5.66 19.73 -8.56
CA TYR A 298 7.07 19.42 -8.20
C TYR A 298 8.01 19.09 -9.37
N SER A 299 9.14 19.81 -9.37
CA SER A 299 10.54 19.32 -9.36
C SER A 299 11.46 20.56 -9.22
N ARG A 300 12.22 20.66 -8.13
CA ARG A 300 13.31 21.66 -7.95
C ARG A 300 14.68 21.03 -7.69
N LEU A 301 14.76 19.70 -7.63
CA LEU A 301 16.04 18.96 -7.55
C LEU A 301 16.49 18.35 -8.88
N ALA A 302 15.73 18.51 -9.96
CA ALA A 302 16.34 18.71 -11.27
C ALA A 302 16.69 20.20 -11.36
N LYS A 303 17.94 20.56 -11.02
CA LYS A 303 18.45 21.90 -11.31
C LYS A 303 18.43 22.11 -12.82
N GLY A 304 17.35 22.71 -13.35
CA GLY A 304 17.32 23.29 -14.70
C GLY A 304 16.23 22.80 -15.67
N GLN A 305 15.39 21.81 -15.35
CA GLN A 305 14.28 21.43 -16.23
C GLN A 305 12.98 21.08 -15.48
N THR A 306 11.87 21.42 -16.14
CA THR A 306 10.48 21.52 -15.65
C THR A 306 9.91 20.25 -15.04
N THR A 307 8.88 20.45 -14.21
CA THR A 307 8.16 19.48 -13.36
C THR A 307 7.44 18.41 -14.15
N ARG A 308 7.56 17.14 -13.74
CA ARG A 308 7.01 16.04 -14.51
C ARG A 308 6.54 14.87 -13.61
N PRO A 309 5.39 14.24 -13.88
CA PRO A 309 4.89 13.10 -13.14
C PRO A 309 5.80 11.90 -13.37
N LEU A 310 5.94 11.13 -12.31
CA LEU A 310 7.04 10.23 -12.10
C LEU A 310 6.55 8.79 -12.22
N ILE A 311 7.18 8.04 -13.11
CA ILE A 311 6.92 6.60 -13.28
C ILE A 311 8.20 5.81 -12.99
N VAL A 312 8.11 4.87 -12.05
CA VAL A 312 9.13 3.85 -11.78
C VAL A 312 8.87 2.66 -12.69
N MET A 313 9.85 2.32 -13.53
CA MET A 313 9.87 1.05 -14.25
C MET A 313 10.90 0.11 -13.64
N ALA A 314 10.61 -1.20 -13.63
CA ALA A 314 11.65 -2.24 -13.65
C ALA A 314 12.49 -2.08 -14.91
N ARG A 315 13.81 -1.97 -14.76
CA ARG A 315 14.75 -2.06 -15.88
C ARG A 315 14.78 -3.52 -16.32
N LYS A 316 14.01 -3.87 -17.35
CA LYS A 316 14.37 -5.01 -18.20
C LYS A 316 15.51 -4.58 -19.11
#